data_AF-A0A2P8QJU5-F1
#
_entry.id   AF-A0A2P8QJU5-F1
#
_cell.length_a   1.000
_cell.length_b   1.000
_cell.length_c   1.000
_cell.angle_alpha   90.00
_cell.angle_beta   90.00
_cell.angle_gamma   90.00
#
_symmetry.space_group_name_H-M   'P 1'
#
loop_
_entity.id
_entity.type
_entity.pdbx_description
1 polymer ?
#
loop_
_entity_poly.entity_id
_entity_poly.type
_entity_poly.pdbx_seq_one_letter_code
_entity_poly.pdbx_strand_id
1 'polypeptide(L)'
;MTKTDDLQKLLDILPLDIKNVLEQHPQRDSLIEVVMDLGRRPEARFPDRAEYLAESGISHDQIRYSIQRVGHFGGDNRAGLAQTLHRISAIRNRAGDIIGLTCRVGRAVFGTIGMIHDLVETGQSILLLGRPGVGKTTALREIARVLADDLNKRVVIIDTSNEIAGDGDVPHPAIGRARRMQVSRPEFQHQVMIEAVENHMPEVIVIDEIGTELEALAARTIAERGVQLVGTAHGNQIENLIKNPTLSDLVGGIQSVTLGDDEARRRRTQKTVLERKAPPTFEIAVEMLERQRWTIHESVADTVDALLRGRIPNPQLRTVDADGKVTIVRQSPTPLRGVGQDGFGRGYEVGNPRQEEESKLSPTMTVGGWRSTGRMIPLAAVPEPATREQEFERLLDESLARSDRFNSDLAVNAGPNGEDLPLHIYPYGVSRHQLEQAIQVLSLPVVLTKDIDSADAILALRSHVKNQSKLRHVAKARHVPIHTLKSNTIPQIIRTLRRLLDMDEPVVPDERELSLFIQNGSEDELDALEEARLAVEQIVIPKGQPVELLPRSAKVRKMQHELVEHYRLKSDSFGDEPNRRLRIYPA
;
A
#
# COMPACT_ATOMS: atom_id res chain seq x y z
N MET A 1 -37.46 -4.18 -15.06
CA MET A 1 -37.00 -5.38 -15.80
C MET A 1 -35.74 -5.02 -16.57
N THR A 2 -34.57 -5.41 -16.08
CA THR A 2 -33.28 -5.28 -16.76
C THR A 2 -33.16 -6.35 -17.84
N LYS A 3 -33.74 -6.12 -19.02
CA LYS A 3 -33.45 -6.96 -20.19
C LYS A 3 -31.96 -6.80 -20.51
N THR A 4 -31.22 -7.90 -20.45
CA THR A 4 -29.79 -7.91 -20.78
C THR A 4 -29.71 -8.09 -22.29
N ASP A 5 -29.81 -7.00 -23.04
CA ASP A 5 -29.88 -6.99 -24.52
C ASP A 5 -28.60 -7.58 -25.17
N ASP A 6 -27.55 -7.73 -24.37
CA ASP A 6 -26.21 -8.15 -24.72
C ASP A 6 -25.83 -9.57 -24.23
N LEU A 7 -26.69 -10.27 -23.48
CA LEU A 7 -26.41 -11.63 -22.97
C LEU A 7 -26.05 -12.61 -24.09
N GLN A 8 -26.62 -12.43 -25.28
CA GLN A 8 -26.30 -13.27 -26.44
C GLN A 8 -24.81 -13.21 -26.79
N LYS A 9 -24.16 -12.04 -26.68
CA LYS A 9 -22.73 -11.88 -26.96
C LYS A 9 -21.86 -12.74 -26.02
N LEU A 10 -22.28 -12.90 -24.76
CA LEU A 10 -21.63 -13.85 -23.84
C LEU A 10 -21.88 -15.30 -24.23
N LEU A 11 -23.12 -15.65 -24.61
CA LEU A 11 -23.40 -17.03 -24.99
C LEU A 11 -22.63 -17.45 -26.25
N ASP A 12 -22.38 -16.51 -27.16
CA ASP A 12 -21.65 -16.75 -28.41
C ASP A 12 -20.16 -17.11 -28.20
N ILE A 13 -19.57 -16.75 -27.05
CA ILE A 13 -18.20 -17.15 -26.71
C ILE A 13 -18.14 -18.56 -26.11
N LEU A 14 -19.26 -19.11 -25.63
CA LEU A 14 -19.29 -20.43 -24.98
C LEU A 14 -19.30 -21.57 -26.01
N PRO A 15 -18.76 -22.75 -25.67
CA PRO A 15 -18.87 -23.96 -26.48
C PRO A 15 -20.32 -24.26 -26.87
N LEU A 16 -20.54 -24.82 -28.07
CA LEU A 16 -21.87 -24.97 -28.66
C LEU A 16 -22.83 -25.80 -27.80
N ASP A 17 -22.33 -26.87 -27.18
CA ASP A 17 -23.09 -27.72 -26.27
C ASP A 17 -23.58 -26.95 -25.03
N ILE A 18 -22.72 -26.14 -24.44
CA ILE A 18 -23.02 -25.29 -23.28
C ILE A 18 -23.97 -24.15 -23.65
N LYS A 19 -23.69 -23.49 -24.78
CA LYS A 19 -24.51 -22.41 -25.35
C LYS A 19 -25.95 -22.86 -25.55
N ASN A 20 -26.16 -24.00 -26.21
CA ASN A 20 -27.50 -24.50 -26.54
C ASN A 20 -28.34 -24.77 -25.28
N VAL A 21 -27.74 -25.34 -24.23
CA VAL A 21 -28.41 -25.57 -22.95
C VAL A 21 -28.84 -24.25 -22.31
N LEU A 22 -27.95 -23.26 -22.29
CA LEU A 22 -28.23 -21.94 -21.71
C LEU A 22 -29.25 -21.12 -22.51
N GLU A 23 -29.25 -21.24 -23.84
CA GLU A 23 -30.22 -20.55 -24.70
C GLU A 23 -31.65 -21.03 -24.47
N GLN A 24 -31.81 -22.32 -24.15
CA GLN A 24 -33.11 -22.96 -23.87
C GLN A 24 -33.49 -22.93 -22.38
N HIS A 25 -32.61 -22.41 -21.51
CA HIS A 25 -32.82 -22.46 -20.08
C HIS A 25 -33.93 -21.48 -19.63
N PRO A 26 -34.91 -21.92 -18.82
CA PRO A 26 -36.07 -21.08 -18.43
C PRO A 26 -35.67 -19.86 -17.59
N GLN A 27 -34.52 -19.91 -16.92
CA GLN A 27 -33.99 -18.83 -16.08
C GLN A 27 -32.79 -18.11 -16.68
N ARG A 28 -32.59 -18.21 -18.00
CA ARG A 28 -31.49 -17.56 -18.74
C ARG A 28 -31.27 -16.09 -18.35
N ASP A 29 -32.33 -15.31 -18.24
CA ASP A 29 -32.25 -13.88 -17.91
C ASP A 29 -31.71 -13.59 -16.50
N SER A 30 -31.73 -14.58 -15.61
CA SER A 30 -31.22 -14.49 -14.24
C SER A 30 -29.82 -15.10 -14.05
N LEU A 31 -29.19 -15.59 -15.13
CA LEU A 31 -27.85 -16.17 -15.09
C LEU A 31 -26.83 -15.20 -14.49
N ILE A 32 -26.08 -15.62 -13.47
CA ILE A 32 -25.06 -14.79 -12.82
C ILE A 32 -23.71 -15.02 -13.50
N GLU A 33 -23.31 -16.28 -13.64
CA GLU A 33 -22.04 -16.66 -14.25
C GLU A 33 -22.05 -18.10 -14.74
N VAL A 34 -21.12 -18.41 -15.63
CA VAL A 34 -20.81 -19.75 -16.13
C VAL A 34 -19.36 -20.07 -15.80
N VAL A 35 -19.13 -21.21 -15.14
CA VAL A 35 -17.81 -21.69 -14.74
C VAL A 35 -17.43 -22.89 -15.59
N MET A 36 -16.24 -22.85 -16.19
CA MET A 36 -15.70 -23.89 -17.05
C MET A 36 -14.26 -24.18 -16.63
N ASP A 37 -14.05 -25.29 -15.92
CA ASP A 37 -12.73 -25.74 -15.48
C ASP A 37 -12.36 -27.05 -16.19
N LEU A 38 -11.13 -27.14 -16.70
CA LEU A 38 -10.64 -28.33 -17.38
C LEU A 38 -10.87 -29.61 -16.56
N GLY A 39 -11.51 -30.60 -17.18
CA GLY A 39 -11.83 -31.89 -16.58
C GLY A 39 -13.01 -31.88 -15.59
N ARG A 40 -13.62 -30.72 -15.31
CA ARG A 40 -14.81 -30.59 -14.47
C ARG A 40 -16.05 -30.30 -15.30
N ARG A 41 -17.22 -30.67 -14.76
CA ARG A 41 -18.50 -30.38 -15.41
C ARG A 41 -18.73 -28.86 -15.44
N PRO A 42 -19.17 -28.29 -16.58
CA PRO A 42 -19.52 -26.87 -16.64
C PRO A 42 -20.70 -26.56 -15.72
N GLU A 43 -20.63 -25.44 -15.03
CA GLU A 43 -21.61 -25.02 -14.03
C GLU A 43 -22.18 -23.65 -14.39
N ALA A 44 -23.50 -23.51 -14.41
CA ALA A 44 -24.18 -22.22 -14.43
C ALA A 44 -24.65 -21.86 -13.02
N ARG A 45 -24.43 -20.61 -12.63
CA ARG A 45 -24.88 -20.09 -11.33
C ARG A 45 -26.02 -19.10 -11.51
N PHE A 46 -27.05 -19.27 -10.70
CA PHE A 46 -28.22 -18.42 -10.57
C PHE A 46 -28.31 -17.90 -9.12
N PRO A 47 -29.19 -16.93 -8.80
CA PRO A 47 -29.25 -16.33 -7.47
C PRO A 47 -29.41 -17.34 -6.33
N ASP A 48 -30.20 -18.40 -6.55
CA ASP A 48 -30.58 -19.34 -5.49
C ASP A 48 -29.91 -20.71 -5.61
N ARG A 49 -29.25 -21.02 -6.75
CA ARG A 49 -28.69 -22.35 -7.02
C ARG A 49 -27.64 -22.36 -8.12
N ALA A 50 -26.87 -23.44 -8.18
CA ALA A 50 -25.97 -23.76 -9.28
C ALA A 50 -26.42 -25.06 -9.97
N GLU A 51 -26.25 -25.13 -11.28
CA GLU A 51 -26.66 -26.27 -12.11
C GLU A 51 -25.54 -26.68 -13.06
N TYR A 52 -25.34 -27.98 -13.22
CA TYR A 52 -24.41 -28.49 -14.22
C TYR A 52 -25.04 -28.47 -15.61
N LEU A 53 -24.32 -27.92 -16.58
CA LEU A 53 -24.78 -27.77 -17.97
C LEU A 53 -24.49 -29.01 -18.83
N ALA A 54 -23.57 -29.87 -18.38
CA ALA A 54 -23.25 -31.14 -19.03
C ALA A 54 -22.85 -32.22 -18.00
N GLU A 55 -22.95 -33.49 -18.39
CA GLU A 55 -22.44 -34.64 -17.61
C GLU A 55 -20.94 -34.87 -17.82
N SER A 56 -20.41 -34.51 -19.00
CA SER A 56 -18.99 -34.60 -19.31
C SER A 56 -18.20 -33.42 -18.76
N GLY A 57 -16.94 -33.66 -18.41
CA GLY A 57 -16.00 -32.60 -18.04
C GLY A 57 -15.57 -31.76 -19.25
N ILE A 58 -15.20 -30.50 -18.99
CA ILE A 58 -14.71 -29.56 -20.00
C ILE A 58 -13.39 -30.06 -20.59
N SER A 59 -13.29 -30.01 -21.91
CA SER A 59 -12.08 -30.35 -22.65
C SER A 59 -11.18 -29.13 -22.90
N HIS A 60 -9.90 -29.38 -23.22
CA HIS A 60 -8.97 -28.33 -23.65
C HIS A 60 -9.48 -27.58 -24.89
N ASP A 61 -10.12 -28.28 -25.83
CA ASP A 61 -10.63 -27.67 -27.06
C ASP A 61 -11.81 -26.73 -26.79
N GLN A 62 -12.66 -27.04 -25.81
CA GLN A 62 -13.74 -26.15 -25.37
C GLN A 62 -13.22 -24.87 -24.71
N ILE A 63 -12.17 -24.97 -23.89
CA ILE A 63 -11.51 -23.79 -23.32
C ILE A 63 -10.87 -22.95 -24.43
N ARG A 64 -10.13 -23.59 -25.34
CA ARG A 64 -9.51 -22.91 -26.49
C ARG A 64 -10.54 -22.22 -27.38
N TYR A 65 -11.67 -22.88 -27.64
CA TYR A 65 -12.79 -22.31 -28.41
C TYR A 65 -13.26 -20.98 -27.83
N SER A 66 -13.36 -20.91 -26.49
CA SER A 66 -13.81 -19.72 -25.77
C SER A 66 -12.76 -18.63 -25.79
N ILE A 67 -11.50 -18.95 -25.51
CA ILE A 67 -10.37 -18.00 -25.52
C ILE A 67 -10.25 -17.30 -26.88
N GLN A 68 -10.34 -18.05 -27.98
CA GLN A 68 -10.24 -17.48 -29.34
C GLN A 68 -11.32 -16.44 -29.64
N ARG A 69 -12.49 -16.53 -28.99
CA ARG A 69 -13.61 -15.58 -29.18
C ARG A 69 -13.59 -14.43 -28.20
N VAL A 70 -13.08 -14.66 -26.99
CA VAL A 70 -12.87 -13.60 -25.99
C VAL A 70 -11.76 -12.65 -26.46
N GLY A 71 -10.67 -13.18 -26.99
CA GLY A 71 -9.52 -12.40 -27.44
C GLY A 71 -8.40 -12.37 -26.40
N HIS A 72 -7.89 -11.16 -26.11
CA HIS A 72 -6.75 -10.98 -25.22
C HIS A 72 -7.17 -10.89 -23.74
N PHE A 73 -6.45 -11.58 -22.87
CA PHE A 73 -6.58 -11.45 -21.42
C PHE A 73 -5.48 -10.52 -20.91
N GLY A 74 -5.87 -9.53 -20.11
CA GLY A 74 -4.95 -8.58 -19.48
C GLY A 74 -4.05 -9.22 -18.42
N GLY A 75 -3.16 -8.41 -17.85
CA GLY A 75 -2.19 -8.83 -16.84
C GLY A 75 -2.81 -9.33 -15.52
N ASP A 76 -4.06 -8.96 -15.25
CA ASP A 76 -4.85 -9.40 -14.09
C ASP A 76 -5.66 -10.69 -14.35
N ASN A 77 -5.42 -11.36 -15.49
CA ASN A 77 -6.16 -12.52 -15.97
C ASN A 77 -7.65 -12.25 -16.25
N ARG A 78 -8.03 -11.00 -16.50
CA ARG A 78 -9.39 -10.65 -16.90
C ARG A 78 -9.45 -10.23 -18.38
N ALA A 79 -10.61 -10.44 -18.96
CA ALA A 79 -11.02 -9.92 -20.25
C ALA A 79 -12.51 -9.61 -20.17
N GLY A 80 -12.97 -8.59 -20.86
CA GLY A 80 -14.39 -8.35 -21.11
C GLY A 80 -14.72 -8.52 -22.58
N LEU A 81 -16.01 -8.46 -22.89
CA LEU A 81 -16.46 -8.45 -24.28
C LEU A 81 -16.78 -7.02 -24.69
N ALA A 82 -16.26 -6.62 -25.85
CA ALA A 82 -16.42 -5.27 -26.37
C ALA A 82 -17.89 -4.82 -26.36
N GLN A 83 -18.13 -3.59 -25.87
CA GLN A 83 -19.46 -3.00 -25.75
C GLN A 83 -20.43 -3.77 -24.84
N THR A 84 -19.92 -4.58 -23.92
CA THR A 84 -20.72 -5.26 -22.88
C THR A 84 -20.12 -4.98 -21.51
N LEU A 85 -20.87 -5.35 -20.47
CA LEU A 85 -20.36 -5.35 -19.10
C LEU A 85 -19.93 -6.74 -18.63
N HIS A 86 -19.93 -7.72 -19.54
CA HIS A 86 -19.58 -9.10 -19.24
C HIS A 86 -18.09 -9.22 -18.95
N ARG A 87 -17.76 -10.09 -17.99
CA ARG A 87 -16.38 -10.28 -17.51
C ARG A 87 -16.01 -11.75 -17.56
N ILE A 88 -14.87 -12.03 -18.14
CA ILE A 88 -14.28 -13.36 -18.28
C ILE A 88 -12.98 -13.36 -17.49
N SER A 89 -12.91 -14.20 -16.46
CA SER A 89 -11.70 -14.38 -15.65
C SER A 89 -11.07 -15.72 -15.97
N ALA A 90 -9.78 -15.71 -16.31
CA ALA A 90 -9.02 -16.90 -16.62
C ALA A 90 -8.28 -17.44 -15.39
N ILE A 91 -8.27 -18.76 -15.26
CA ILE A 91 -7.41 -19.49 -14.32
C ILE A 91 -6.28 -20.10 -15.13
N ARG A 92 -5.03 -19.84 -14.72
CA ARG A 92 -3.83 -20.37 -15.40
C ARG A 92 -3.14 -21.45 -14.58
N ASN A 93 -2.53 -22.42 -15.27
CA ASN A 93 -1.64 -23.38 -14.65
C ASN A 93 -0.25 -22.74 -14.39
N ARG A 94 0.68 -23.49 -13.78
CA ARG A 94 2.05 -23.02 -13.50
C ARG A 94 2.87 -22.70 -14.77
N ALA A 95 2.51 -23.28 -15.91
CA ALA A 95 3.15 -22.99 -17.20
C ALA A 95 2.56 -21.74 -17.88
N GLY A 96 1.51 -21.13 -17.31
CA GLY A 96 0.83 -19.96 -17.85
C GLY A 96 -0.34 -20.27 -18.79
N ASP A 97 -0.65 -21.54 -19.07
CA ASP A 97 -1.78 -21.90 -19.92
C ASP A 97 -3.10 -21.69 -19.19
N ILE A 98 -4.11 -21.15 -19.90
CA ILE A 98 -5.46 -21.00 -19.36
C ILE A 98 -6.12 -22.39 -19.29
N ILE A 99 -6.49 -22.80 -18.08
CA ILE A 99 -7.12 -24.10 -17.77
C ILE A 99 -8.54 -23.95 -17.20
N GLY A 100 -9.01 -22.73 -16.98
CA GLY A 100 -10.37 -22.48 -16.52
C GLY A 100 -10.83 -21.07 -16.85
N LEU A 101 -12.15 -20.91 -16.97
CA LEU A 101 -12.82 -19.65 -17.27
C LEU A 101 -14.02 -19.45 -16.35
N THR A 102 -14.15 -18.25 -15.80
CA THR A 102 -15.37 -17.77 -15.13
C THR A 102 -15.96 -16.64 -15.97
N CYS A 103 -17.09 -16.90 -16.60
CA CYS A 103 -17.81 -15.97 -17.48
C CYS A 103 -18.99 -15.34 -16.72
N ARG A 104 -18.79 -14.14 -16.17
CA ARG A 104 -19.77 -13.40 -15.38
C ARG A 104 -20.64 -12.49 -16.25
N VAL A 105 -21.95 -12.59 -16.05
CA VAL A 105 -22.94 -11.77 -16.75
C VAL A 105 -23.02 -10.37 -16.12
N GLY A 106 -22.35 -9.41 -16.75
CA GLY A 106 -22.60 -7.99 -16.50
C GLY A 106 -23.98 -7.53 -16.94
N ARG A 107 -24.57 -6.62 -16.17
CA ARG A 107 -25.87 -5.99 -16.46
C ARG A 107 -25.80 -4.50 -16.17
N ALA A 108 -26.48 -3.71 -16.99
CA ALA A 108 -26.78 -2.32 -16.67
C ALA A 108 -28.07 -2.27 -15.83
N VAL A 109 -27.97 -1.73 -14.61
CA VAL A 109 -29.12 -1.49 -13.73
C VAL A 109 -29.33 0.01 -13.67
N PHE A 110 -30.57 0.43 -13.87
CA PHE A 110 -31.01 1.83 -13.81
C PHE A 110 -32.10 1.98 -12.73
N GLY A 111 -32.34 3.22 -12.29
CA GLY A 111 -33.27 3.59 -11.23
C GLY A 111 -32.62 3.67 -9.84
N THR A 112 -31.31 3.40 -9.71
CA THR A 112 -30.62 3.43 -8.41
C THR A 112 -30.41 4.86 -7.93
N ILE A 113 -30.20 5.79 -8.87
CA ILE A 113 -29.99 7.21 -8.59
C ILE A 113 -31.20 7.92 -7.98
N GLY A 114 -32.41 7.33 -8.01
CA GLY A 114 -33.60 7.94 -7.42
C GLY A 114 -33.39 8.39 -5.96
N MET A 115 -32.53 7.70 -5.20
CA MET A 115 -32.18 8.09 -3.82
C MET A 115 -31.39 9.39 -3.69
N ILE A 116 -30.65 9.81 -4.70
CA ILE A 116 -29.71 10.94 -4.64
C ILE A 116 -29.84 11.87 -5.85
N HIS A 117 -30.91 11.74 -6.64
CA HIS A 117 -31.10 12.53 -7.87
C HIS A 117 -31.04 14.04 -7.57
N ASP A 118 -31.74 14.46 -6.51
CA ASP A 118 -31.71 15.82 -5.97
C ASP A 118 -30.29 16.30 -5.62
N LEU A 119 -29.44 15.41 -5.11
CA LEU A 119 -28.06 15.72 -4.73
C LEU A 119 -27.15 15.87 -5.96
N VAL A 120 -27.37 15.04 -6.98
CA VAL A 120 -26.61 15.06 -8.25
C VAL A 120 -26.88 16.35 -9.02
N GLU A 121 -28.11 16.86 -8.98
CA GLU A 121 -28.51 18.12 -9.60
C GLU A 121 -27.87 19.36 -8.97
N THR A 122 -27.42 19.29 -7.71
CA THR A 122 -26.78 20.43 -7.03
C THR A 122 -25.47 20.88 -7.69
N GLY A 123 -24.81 19.97 -8.43
CA GLY A 123 -23.49 20.21 -9.02
C GLY A 123 -22.33 20.09 -8.03
N GLN A 124 -22.58 19.75 -6.77
CA GLN A 124 -21.54 19.51 -5.76
C GLN A 124 -20.83 18.17 -6.01
N SER A 125 -19.59 18.04 -5.52
CA SER A 125 -18.83 16.80 -5.65
C SER A 125 -19.35 15.75 -4.66
N ILE A 126 -19.51 14.52 -5.15
CA ILE A 126 -20.13 13.41 -4.42
C ILE A 126 -19.13 12.26 -4.24
N LEU A 127 -18.92 11.85 -2.99
CA LEU A 127 -18.14 10.67 -2.64
C LEU A 127 -19.04 9.50 -2.26
N LEU A 128 -18.88 8.36 -2.92
CA LEU A 128 -19.57 7.11 -2.60
C LEU A 128 -18.66 6.19 -1.77
N LEU A 129 -19.17 5.75 -0.62
CA LEU A 129 -18.49 4.84 0.31
C LEU A 129 -19.32 3.57 0.51
N GLY A 130 -18.68 2.48 0.88
CA GLY A 130 -19.38 1.23 1.18
C GLY A 130 -18.58 -0.01 0.86
N ARG A 131 -19.06 -1.15 1.39
CA ARG A 131 -18.38 -2.44 1.25
C ARG A 131 -18.28 -2.89 -0.23
N PRO A 132 -17.32 -3.76 -0.57
CA PRO A 132 -17.26 -4.39 -1.89
C PRO A 132 -18.61 -5.06 -2.25
N GLY A 133 -19.02 -4.95 -3.51
CA GLY A 133 -20.25 -5.59 -4.02
C GLY A 133 -21.58 -4.93 -3.67
N VAL A 134 -21.59 -3.83 -2.91
CA VAL A 134 -22.83 -3.11 -2.53
C VAL A 134 -23.49 -2.35 -3.70
N GLY A 135 -22.79 -2.18 -4.81
CA GLY A 135 -23.32 -1.53 -6.02
C GLY A 135 -22.76 -0.12 -6.31
N LYS A 136 -21.62 0.26 -5.70
CA LYS A 136 -20.96 1.56 -5.93
C LYS A 136 -20.77 1.87 -7.42
N THR A 137 -20.14 0.95 -8.16
CA THR A 137 -19.89 1.11 -9.59
C THR A 137 -21.17 1.20 -10.42
N THR A 138 -22.25 0.53 -9.98
CA THR A 138 -23.57 0.63 -10.62
C THR A 138 -24.16 2.03 -10.44
N ALA A 139 -24.11 2.57 -9.22
CA ALA A 139 -24.53 3.95 -8.95
C ALA A 139 -23.65 4.95 -9.71
N LEU A 140 -22.33 4.77 -9.69
CA LEU A 140 -21.36 5.63 -10.36
C LEU A 140 -21.61 5.72 -11.88
N ARG A 141 -21.84 4.57 -12.53
CA ARG A 141 -22.20 4.47 -13.95
C ARG A 141 -23.49 5.23 -14.26
N GLU A 142 -24.51 5.06 -13.43
CA GLU A 142 -25.79 5.73 -13.62
C GLU A 142 -25.70 7.24 -13.38
N ILE A 143 -24.94 7.69 -12.38
CA ILE A 143 -24.66 9.11 -12.15
C ILE A 143 -23.96 9.72 -13.37
N ALA A 144 -22.97 9.03 -13.94
CA ALA A 144 -22.29 9.49 -15.15
C ALA A 144 -23.27 9.68 -16.33
N ARG A 145 -24.18 8.71 -16.53
CA ARG A 145 -25.22 8.79 -17.57
C ARG A 145 -26.17 9.96 -17.33
N VAL A 146 -26.69 10.14 -16.10
CA VAL A 146 -27.61 11.24 -15.76
C VAL A 146 -26.94 12.60 -15.95
N LEU A 147 -25.69 12.74 -15.49
CA LEU A 147 -24.93 13.98 -15.66
C LEU A 147 -24.68 14.28 -17.14
N ALA A 148 -24.37 13.26 -17.93
CA ALA A 148 -24.08 13.40 -19.35
C ALA A 148 -25.35 13.66 -20.18
N ASP A 149 -26.35 12.78 -20.12
CA ASP A 149 -27.52 12.82 -21.00
C ASP A 149 -28.60 13.78 -20.51
N ASP A 150 -28.96 13.70 -19.22
CA ASP A 150 -30.12 14.39 -18.67
C ASP A 150 -29.76 15.84 -18.31
N LEU A 151 -28.63 16.05 -17.62
CA LEU A 151 -28.11 17.37 -17.21
C LEU A 151 -27.19 18.03 -18.25
N ASN A 152 -26.95 17.32 -19.35
CA ASN A 152 -26.20 17.80 -20.49
C ASN A 152 -24.72 18.19 -20.25
N LYS A 153 -24.07 17.71 -19.19
CA LYS A 153 -22.69 18.10 -18.82
C LYS A 153 -21.63 17.38 -19.64
N ARG A 154 -20.44 18.00 -19.73
CA ARG A 154 -19.21 17.38 -20.25
C ARG A 154 -18.61 16.44 -19.19
N VAL A 155 -19.01 15.18 -19.26
CA VAL A 155 -18.55 14.13 -18.32
C VAL A 155 -17.37 13.36 -18.92
N VAL A 156 -16.31 13.19 -18.11
CA VAL A 156 -15.19 12.27 -18.40
C VAL A 156 -15.09 11.24 -17.29
N ILE A 157 -15.07 9.96 -17.65
CA ILE A 157 -14.91 8.83 -16.75
C ILE A 157 -13.46 8.35 -16.84
N ILE A 158 -12.80 8.28 -15.69
CA ILE A 158 -11.48 7.67 -15.52
C ILE A 158 -11.72 6.22 -15.10
N ASP A 159 -11.57 5.28 -16.04
CA ASP A 159 -11.95 3.89 -15.85
C ASP A 159 -10.69 3.01 -15.77
N THR A 160 -10.31 2.65 -14.54
CA THR A 160 -9.12 1.84 -14.27
C THR A 160 -9.38 0.35 -14.42
N SER A 161 -10.58 -0.10 -14.06
CA SER A 161 -10.96 -1.51 -13.99
C SER A 161 -11.84 -1.96 -15.17
N ASN A 162 -12.19 -1.03 -16.06
CA ASN A 162 -13.20 -1.20 -17.11
C ASN A 162 -14.57 -1.63 -16.56
N GLU A 163 -14.84 -1.41 -15.27
CA GLU A 163 -16.11 -1.81 -14.65
C GLU A 163 -17.22 -0.77 -14.88
N ILE A 164 -16.89 0.51 -15.08
CA ILE A 164 -17.91 1.56 -15.29
C ILE A 164 -18.40 1.50 -16.74
N ALA A 165 -17.50 1.62 -17.69
CA ALA A 165 -17.82 1.78 -19.10
C ALA A 165 -17.65 0.47 -19.90
N GLY A 166 -17.31 -0.64 -19.26
CA GLY A 166 -17.12 -1.92 -19.94
C GLY A 166 -15.80 -1.99 -20.70
N ASP A 167 -15.52 -3.18 -21.22
CA ASP A 167 -14.26 -3.50 -21.90
C ASP A 167 -14.31 -3.21 -23.41
N GLY A 168 -13.14 -3.21 -24.05
CA GLY A 168 -12.91 -2.87 -25.45
C GLY A 168 -12.84 -1.36 -25.72
N ASP A 169 -12.50 -0.97 -26.95
CA ASP A 169 -12.26 0.44 -27.33
C ASP A 169 -13.53 1.31 -27.32
N VAL A 170 -14.69 0.68 -27.52
CA VAL A 170 -15.99 1.36 -27.56
C VAL A 170 -16.69 1.19 -26.20
N PRO A 171 -16.97 2.28 -25.47
CA PRO A 171 -17.62 2.20 -24.17
C PRO A 171 -19.05 1.69 -24.29
N HIS A 172 -19.52 1.05 -23.23
CA HIS A 172 -20.87 0.52 -23.09
C HIS A 172 -21.91 1.65 -23.09
N PRO A 173 -23.05 1.54 -23.80
CA PRO A 173 -24.07 2.59 -23.90
C PRO A 173 -24.65 3.09 -22.57
N ALA A 174 -24.53 2.29 -21.50
CA ALA A 174 -25.05 2.64 -20.18
C ALA A 174 -24.39 3.86 -19.51
N ILE A 175 -23.26 4.37 -20.03
CA ILE A 175 -22.67 5.64 -19.57
C ILE A 175 -23.25 6.86 -20.31
N GLY A 176 -24.20 6.66 -21.23
CA GLY A 176 -24.75 7.73 -22.06
C GLY A 176 -23.70 8.31 -22.99
N ARG A 177 -23.71 9.63 -23.17
CA ARG A 177 -22.68 10.35 -23.95
C ARG A 177 -21.40 10.69 -23.20
N ALA A 178 -21.21 10.19 -21.98
CA ALA A 178 -19.98 10.41 -21.22
C ALA A 178 -18.77 9.87 -22.01
N ARG A 179 -17.65 10.58 -21.93
CA ARG A 179 -16.39 10.12 -22.54
C ARG A 179 -15.63 9.25 -21.54
N ARG A 180 -14.88 8.28 -22.04
CA ARG A 180 -14.04 7.39 -21.23
C ARG A 180 -12.57 7.62 -21.53
N MET A 181 -11.76 7.71 -20.48
CA MET A 181 -10.31 7.56 -20.53
C MET A 181 -9.95 6.27 -19.77
N GLN A 182 -9.33 5.32 -20.46
CA GLN A 182 -8.88 4.07 -19.85
C GLN A 182 -7.51 4.27 -19.22
N VAL A 183 -7.34 3.71 -18.03
CA VAL A 183 -6.04 3.72 -17.35
C VAL A 183 -5.31 2.42 -17.68
N SER A 184 -4.08 2.52 -18.18
CA SER A 184 -3.29 1.35 -18.57
C SER A 184 -2.87 0.49 -17.38
N ARG A 185 -2.55 1.12 -16.25
CA ARG A 185 -2.22 0.48 -14.98
C ARG A 185 -2.73 1.33 -13.81
N PRO A 186 -3.23 0.72 -12.72
CA PRO A 186 -3.83 1.47 -11.60
C PRO A 186 -2.97 2.61 -11.05
N GLU A 187 -1.65 2.40 -10.96
CA GLU A 187 -0.70 3.41 -10.48
C GLU A 187 -0.67 4.70 -11.32
N PHE A 188 -1.12 4.67 -12.58
CA PHE A 188 -1.17 5.84 -13.46
C PHE A 188 -2.50 6.59 -13.42
N GLN A 189 -3.46 6.14 -12.61
CA GLN A 189 -4.79 6.76 -12.54
C GLN A 189 -4.74 8.27 -12.28
N HIS A 190 -3.89 8.71 -11.33
CA HIS A 190 -3.69 10.13 -11.04
C HIS A 190 -3.21 10.96 -12.23
N GLN A 191 -2.37 10.40 -13.12
CA GLN A 191 -1.88 11.09 -14.31
C GLN A 191 -3.01 11.28 -15.32
N VAL A 192 -3.80 10.22 -15.54
CA VAL A 192 -4.97 10.26 -16.44
C VAL A 192 -6.03 11.24 -15.91
N MET A 193 -6.21 11.35 -14.58
CA MET A 193 -7.08 12.35 -13.97
C MET A 193 -6.64 13.79 -14.31
N ILE A 194 -5.34 14.08 -14.25
CA ILE A 194 -4.79 15.41 -14.58
C ILE A 194 -4.92 15.68 -16.08
N GLU A 195 -4.54 14.70 -16.90
CA GLU A 195 -4.64 14.77 -18.37
C GLU A 195 -6.08 15.08 -18.81
N ALA A 196 -7.07 14.46 -18.16
CA ALA A 196 -8.48 14.70 -18.43
C ALA A 196 -8.87 16.18 -18.29
N VAL A 197 -8.37 16.86 -17.25
CA VAL A 197 -8.66 18.29 -17.05
C VAL A 197 -7.92 19.14 -18.08
N GLU A 198 -6.65 18.84 -18.33
CA GLU A 198 -5.79 19.63 -19.21
C GLU A 198 -6.24 19.59 -20.66
N ASN A 199 -6.66 18.43 -21.16
CA ASN A 199 -6.93 18.21 -22.57
C ASN A 199 -8.41 18.25 -22.95
N HIS A 200 -9.32 18.08 -21.99
CA HIS A 200 -10.72 17.79 -22.31
C HIS A 200 -11.76 18.72 -21.69
N MET A 201 -11.33 19.72 -20.90
CA MET A 201 -12.18 20.74 -20.25
C MET A 201 -13.51 20.19 -19.68
N PRO A 202 -13.47 19.13 -18.84
CA PRO A 202 -14.67 18.51 -18.31
C PRO A 202 -15.37 19.41 -17.30
N GLU A 203 -16.69 19.28 -17.21
CA GLU A 203 -17.50 19.83 -16.10
C GLU A 203 -17.59 18.84 -14.94
N VAL A 204 -17.52 17.55 -15.27
CA VAL A 204 -17.57 16.45 -14.32
C VAL A 204 -16.48 15.45 -14.63
N ILE A 205 -15.74 15.04 -13.60
CA ILE A 205 -14.87 13.86 -13.66
C ILE A 205 -15.43 12.78 -12.73
N VAL A 206 -15.60 11.58 -13.29
CA VAL A 206 -16.08 10.38 -12.59
C VAL A 206 -14.92 9.43 -12.40
N ILE A 207 -14.66 8.99 -11.16
CA ILE A 207 -13.47 8.23 -10.80
C ILE A 207 -13.89 6.99 -10.02
N ASP A 208 -13.48 5.80 -10.46
CA ASP A 208 -13.61 4.62 -9.61
C ASP A 208 -12.43 4.51 -8.65
N GLU A 209 -12.74 4.20 -7.40
CA GLU A 209 -11.84 3.63 -6.41
C GLU A 209 -10.58 4.46 -6.12
N ILE A 210 -10.77 5.66 -5.58
CA ILE A 210 -9.67 6.48 -5.06
C ILE A 210 -9.07 5.79 -3.83
N GLY A 211 -7.79 5.44 -3.93
CA GLY A 211 -7.05 4.65 -2.94
C GLY A 211 -5.66 5.19 -2.61
N THR A 212 -5.02 5.96 -3.49
CA THR A 212 -3.63 6.43 -3.30
C THR A 212 -3.52 7.91 -2.94
N GLU A 213 -2.37 8.31 -2.37
CA GLU A 213 -2.10 9.71 -2.01
C GLU A 213 -2.07 10.61 -3.24
N LEU A 214 -1.51 10.10 -4.34
CA LEU A 214 -1.42 10.83 -5.60
C LEU A 214 -2.80 11.05 -6.21
N GLU A 215 -3.71 10.08 -6.13
CA GLU A 215 -5.10 10.24 -6.58
C GLU A 215 -5.86 11.23 -5.70
N ALA A 216 -5.69 11.18 -4.37
CA ALA A 216 -6.32 12.13 -3.46
C ALA A 216 -5.83 13.57 -3.70
N LEU A 217 -4.53 13.74 -3.94
CA LEU A 217 -3.93 15.02 -4.32
C LEU A 217 -4.49 15.51 -5.66
N ALA A 218 -4.54 14.65 -6.68
CA ALA A 218 -5.07 14.99 -7.99
C ALA A 218 -6.55 15.39 -7.89
N ALA A 219 -7.37 14.63 -7.15
CA ALA A 219 -8.76 14.97 -6.89
C ALA A 219 -8.89 16.36 -6.26
N ARG A 220 -8.10 16.68 -5.22
CA ARG A 220 -8.11 18.03 -4.62
C ARG A 220 -7.79 19.12 -5.64
N THR A 221 -6.71 18.96 -6.42
CA THR A 221 -6.31 19.95 -7.43
C THR A 221 -7.36 20.13 -8.52
N ILE A 222 -8.06 19.06 -8.90
CA ILE A 222 -9.15 19.11 -9.89
C ILE A 222 -10.37 19.85 -9.32
N ALA A 223 -10.75 19.56 -8.07
CA ALA A 223 -11.85 20.25 -7.39
C ALA A 223 -11.56 21.74 -7.21
N GLU A 224 -10.32 22.12 -6.86
CA GLU A 224 -9.88 23.52 -6.76
C GLU A 224 -9.99 24.29 -8.09
N ARG A 225 -9.98 23.60 -9.23
CA ARG A 225 -10.23 24.17 -10.56
C ARG A 225 -11.72 24.30 -10.90
N GLY A 226 -12.62 23.93 -9.98
CA GLY A 226 -14.07 24.04 -10.13
C GLY A 226 -14.73 22.92 -10.94
N VAL A 227 -14.04 21.80 -11.13
CA VAL A 227 -14.60 20.60 -11.78
C VAL A 227 -15.35 19.77 -10.74
N GLN A 228 -16.59 19.38 -11.04
CA GLN A 228 -17.37 18.50 -10.17
C GLN A 228 -16.75 17.09 -10.17
N LEU A 229 -16.52 16.52 -9.00
CA LEU A 229 -16.03 15.14 -8.86
C LEU A 229 -17.14 14.20 -8.40
N VAL A 230 -17.21 13.03 -9.04
CA VAL A 230 -18.01 11.91 -8.54
C VAL A 230 -17.08 10.71 -8.39
N GLY A 231 -16.82 10.32 -7.15
CA GLY A 231 -15.81 9.32 -6.85
C GLY A 231 -16.32 8.20 -5.98
N THR A 232 -15.67 7.04 -6.03
CA THR A 232 -15.73 6.04 -4.95
C THR A 232 -14.39 6.02 -4.22
N ALA A 233 -14.37 5.63 -2.95
CA ALA A 233 -13.11 5.49 -2.20
C ALA A 233 -13.09 4.24 -1.32
N HIS A 234 -11.88 3.81 -0.96
CA HIS A 234 -11.66 2.72 -0.02
C HIS A 234 -12.11 3.11 1.40
N GLY A 235 -13.26 2.61 1.81
CA GLY A 235 -13.82 2.86 3.15
C GLY A 235 -15.31 2.53 3.19
N ASN A 236 -15.78 2.10 4.36
CA ASN A 236 -17.20 1.84 4.56
C ASN A 236 -17.95 3.08 5.05
N GLN A 237 -17.26 3.94 5.81
CA GLN A 237 -17.82 5.12 6.47
C GLN A 237 -16.84 6.29 6.42
N ILE A 238 -17.34 7.52 6.56
CA ILE A 238 -16.52 8.76 6.64
C ILE A 238 -15.46 8.65 7.75
N GLU A 239 -15.79 8.02 8.88
CA GLU A 239 -14.86 7.84 10.00
C GLU A 239 -13.60 7.08 9.60
N ASN A 240 -13.69 6.15 8.63
CA ASN A 240 -12.52 5.44 8.12
C ASN A 240 -11.60 6.37 7.34
N LEU A 241 -12.15 7.32 6.59
CA LEU A 241 -11.38 8.31 5.84
C LEU A 241 -10.67 9.30 6.76
N ILE A 242 -11.35 9.76 7.83
CA ILE A 242 -10.76 10.68 8.82
C ILE A 242 -9.51 10.07 9.47
N LYS A 243 -9.54 8.75 9.74
CA LYS A 243 -8.42 8.02 10.36
C LYS A 243 -7.32 7.62 9.38
N ASN A 244 -7.60 7.64 8.08
CA ASN A 244 -6.67 7.25 7.04
C ASN A 244 -5.85 8.47 6.58
N PRO A 245 -4.54 8.54 6.87
CA PRO A 245 -3.72 9.71 6.50
C PRO A 245 -3.77 10.02 5.00
N THR A 246 -3.76 8.99 4.17
CA THR A 246 -3.74 9.07 2.71
C THR A 246 -5.05 9.62 2.14
N LEU A 247 -6.19 9.13 2.63
CA LEU A 247 -7.51 9.49 2.09
C LEU A 247 -8.19 10.64 2.85
N SER A 248 -7.63 11.08 3.98
CA SER A 248 -8.19 12.17 4.78
C SER A 248 -8.32 13.48 4.01
N ASP A 249 -7.47 13.69 3.00
CA ASP A 249 -7.51 14.84 2.11
C ASP A 249 -8.83 14.93 1.31
N LEU A 250 -9.49 13.81 1.04
CA LEU A 250 -10.80 13.79 0.37
C LEU A 250 -11.89 14.45 1.22
N VAL A 251 -11.75 14.40 2.55
CA VAL A 251 -12.69 14.95 3.53
C VAL A 251 -12.15 16.21 4.24
N GLY A 252 -11.13 16.85 3.66
CA GLY A 252 -10.61 18.16 4.08
C GLY A 252 -9.26 18.11 4.79
N GLY A 253 -8.65 16.93 4.91
CA GLY A 253 -7.35 16.69 5.57
C GLY A 253 -7.43 16.91 7.07
N ILE A 254 -6.82 16.06 7.89
CA ILE A 254 -6.86 16.22 9.36
C ILE A 254 -5.50 16.64 9.89
N GLN A 255 -5.47 17.70 10.71
CA GLN A 255 -4.25 18.19 11.33
C GLN A 255 -4.45 18.51 12.81
N SER A 256 -3.36 18.45 13.57
CA SER A 256 -3.33 18.83 14.97
C SER A 256 -3.02 20.33 15.10
N VAL A 257 -3.90 21.07 15.77
CA VAL A 257 -3.78 22.51 15.98
C VAL A 257 -3.70 22.80 17.48
N THR A 258 -2.78 23.69 17.86
CA THR A 258 -2.69 24.19 19.24
C THR A 258 -3.53 25.46 19.38
N LEU A 259 -4.62 25.38 20.12
CA LEU A 259 -5.48 26.49 20.50
C LEU A 259 -4.79 27.37 21.56
N GLY A 260 -5.03 28.68 21.48
CA GLY A 260 -4.70 29.61 22.56
C GLY A 260 -5.51 29.33 23.82
N ASP A 261 -5.00 29.79 24.96
CA ASP A 261 -5.56 29.49 26.30
C ASP A 261 -7.03 29.92 26.43
N ASP A 262 -7.40 31.06 25.86
CA ASP A 262 -8.78 31.57 25.87
C ASP A 262 -9.72 30.72 25.00
N GLU A 263 -9.26 30.24 23.85
CA GLU A 263 -10.07 29.43 22.93
C GLU A 263 -10.25 28.00 23.44
N ALA A 264 -9.19 27.41 23.99
CA ALA A 264 -9.25 26.10 24.64
C ALA A 264 -10.21 26.13 25.85
N ARG A 265 -10.18 27.21 26.65
CA ARG A 265 -11.10 27.40 27.78
C ARG A 265 -12.54 27.60 27.34
N ARG A 266 -12.79 28.35 26.26
CA ARG A 266 -14.14 28.52 25.67
C ARG A 266 -14.71 27.19 25.17
N ARG A 267 -13.91 26.39 24.49
CA ARG A 267 -14.34 25.09 23.93
C ARG A 267 -14.37 23.96 24.94
N ARG A 268 -13.79 24.17 26.14
CA ARG A 268 -13.60 23.14 27.19
C ARG A 268 -12.83 21.92 26.66
N THR A 269 -11.82 22.17 25.82
CA THR A 269 -10.98 21.14 25.22
C THR A 269 -9.54 21.27 25.69
N GLN A 270 -8.73 20.26 25.39
CA GLN A 270 -7.27 20.37 25.54
C GLN A 270 -6.73 21.48 24.63
N LYS A 271 -5.52 21.97 24.92
CA LYS A 271 -4.85 22.97 24.08
C LYS A 271 -4.56 22.43 22.68
N THR A 272 -4.37 21.13 22.52
CA THR A 272 -4.17 20.50 21.21
C THR A 272 -5.45 19.76 20.81
N VAL A 273 -5.97 20.07 19.62
CA VAL A 273 -7.18 19.46 19.05
C VAL A 273 -6.95 19.10 17.59
N LEU A 274 -7.72 18.13 17.09
CA LEU A 274 -7.74 17.81 15.67
C LEU A 274 -8.75 18.72 14.95
N GLU A 275 -8.33 19.33 13.85
CA GLU A 275 -9.19 20.13 12.97
C GLU A 275 -8.93 19.77 11.51
N ARG A 276 -9.90 20.09 10.64
CA ARG A 276 -9.69 20.00 9.20
C ARG A 276 -8.67 21.03 8.73
N LYS A 277 -7.85 20.66 7.75
CA LYS A 277 -6.84 21.53 7.15
C LYS A 277 -7.43 22.47 6.11
N ALA A 278 -8.44 22.01 5.37
CA ALA A 278 -9.06 22.71 4.25
C ALA A 278 -10.56 22.33 4.12
N PRO A 279 -11.34 23.00 3.25
CA PRO A 279 -12.62 22.49 2.79
C PRO A 279 -12.47 21.06 2.22
N PRO A 280 -13.48 20.19 2.39
CA PRO A 280 -13.41 18.85 1.84
C PRO A 280 -13.41 18.88 0.30
N THR A 281 -12.66 17.96 -0.31
CA THR A 281 -12.64 17.79 -1.77
C THR A 281 -14.02 17.37 -2.29
N PHE A 282 -14.74 16.58 -1.49
CA PHE A 282 -16.13 16.21 -1.75
C PHE A 282 -17.05 16.88 -0.74
N GLU A 283 -18.02 17.68 -1.20
CA GLU A 283 -18.96 18.37 -0.32
C GLU A 283 -20.05 17.43 0.21
N ILE A 284 -20.43 16.41 -0.57
CA ILE A 284 -21.43 15.40 -0.22
C ILE A 284 -20.77 14.03 -0.12
N ALA A 285 -21.14 13.23 0.88
CA ALA A 285 -20.80 11.81 0.93
C ALA A 285 -22.04 10.93 1.09
N VAL A 286 -22.00 9.78 0.46
CA VAL A 286 -23.05 8.76 0.45
C VAL A 286 -22.45 7.43 0.92
N GLU A 287 -22.83 6.99 2.10
CA GLU A 287 -22.45 5.67 2.61
C GLU A 287 -23.50 4.64 2.19
N MET A 288 -23.12 3.74 1.28
CA MET A 288 -23.95 2.64 0.81
C MET A 288 -23.84 1.46 1.79
N LEU A 289 -24.80 1.38 2.73
CA LEU A 289 -24.89 0.25 3.66
C LEU A 289 -25.37 -1.02 2.93
N GLU A 290 -26.40 -0.84 2.11
CA GLU A 290 -27.02 -1.85 1.25
C GLU A 290 -27.47 -1.21 -0.07
N ARG A 291 -27.85 -2.03 -1.06
CA ARG A 291 -28.28 -1.55 -2.39
C ARG A 291 -29.44 -0.54 -2.33
N GLN A 292 -30.36 -0.72 -1.38
CA GLN A 292 -31.59 0.06 -1.25
C GLN A 292 -31.62 0.94 0.00
N ARG A 293 -30.47 1.12 0.68
CA ARG A 293 -30.40 1.82 1.96
C ARG A 293 -29.08 2.58 2.11
N TRP A 294 -29.13 3.89 1.99
CA TRP A 294 -27.96 4.77 1.96
C TRP A 294 -28.02 5.83 3.06
N THR A 295 -26.87 6.15 3.63
CA THR A 295 -26.70 7.26 4.57
C THR A 295 -26.10 8.45 3.82
N ILE A 296 -26.74 9.61 3.92
CA ILE A 296 -26.36 10.81 3.20
C ILE A 296 -25.81 11.85 4.18
N HIS A 297 -24.59 12.28 3.89
CA HIS A 297 -23.94 13.42 4.50
C HIS A 297 -24.01 14.59 3.51
N GLU A 298 -25.03 15.43 3.66
CA GLU A 298 -25.25 16.62 2.80
C GLU A 298 -24.11 17.65 2.92
N SER A 299 -23.43 17.66 4.06
CA SER A 299 -22.24 18.46 4.32
C SER A 299 -21.19 17.58 4.98
N VAL A 300 -20.20 17.17 4.19
CA VAL A 300 -19.02 16.46 4.69
C VAL A 300 -18.27 17.31 5.71
N ALA A 301 -18.17 18.62 5.47
CA ALA A 301 -17.53 19.56 6.37
C ALA A 301 -18.15 19.52 7.78
N ASP A 302 -19.47 19.65 7.88
CA ASP A 302 -20.18 19.64 9.17
C ASP A 302 -20.11 18.26 9.85
N THR A 303 -20.20 17.19 9.06
CA THR A 303 -20.10 15.82 9.56
C THR A 303 -18.72 15.58 10.19
N VAL A 304 -17.65 15.91 9.47
CA VAL A 304 -16.27 15.71 9.94
C VAL A 304 -16.01 16.58 11.16
N ASP A 305 -16.43 17.86 11.14
CA ASP A 305 -16.25 18.76 12.28
C ASP A 305 -17.02 18.29 13.53
N ALA A 306 -18.19 17.68 13.36
CA ALA A 306 -18.92 17.05 14.46
C ALA A 306 -18.15 15.85 15.03
N LEU A 307 -17.66 14.96 14.16
CA LEU A 307 -16.91 13.76 14.55
C LEU A 307 -15.59 14.09 15.26
N LEU A 308 -14.82 15.06 14.75
CA LEU A 308 -13.57 15.52 15.39
C LEU A 308 -13.82 16.12 16.79
N ARG A 309 -15.00 16.70 17.02
CA ARG A 309 -15.43 17.21 18.33
C ARG A 309 -16.09 16.15 19.22
N GLY A 310 -16.09 14.88 18.81
CA GLY A 310 -16.71 13.77 19.55
C GLY A 310 -18.24 13.83 19.61
N ARG A 311 -18.89 14.55 18.68
CA ARG A 311 -20.35 14.60 18.56
C ARG A 311 -20.83 13.55 17.56
N ILE A 312 -22.05 13.03 17.79
CA ILE A 312 -22.69 12.08 16.88
C ILE A 312 -23.39 12.88 15.76
N PRO A 313 -22.98 12.74 14.48
CA PRO A 313 -23.67 13.40 13.38
C PRO A 313 -25.07 12.81 13.17
N ASN A 314 -25.98 13.59 12.58
CA ASN A 314 -27.36 13.18 12.25
C ASN A 314 -27.56 13.19 10.72
N PRO A 315 -27.00 12.20 9.99
CA PRO A 315 -27.14 12.12 8.55
C PRO A 315 -28.56 11.68 8.15
N GLN A 316 -28.92 11.91 6.89
CA GLN A 316 -30.18 11.40 6.35
C GLN A 316 -30.03 9.93 5.98
N LEU A 317 -30.94 9.08 6.44
CA LEU A 317 -31.08 7.72 5.96
C LEU A 317 -32.13 7.71 4.84
N ARG A 318 -31.73 7.29 3.64
CA ARG A 318 -32.61 7.17 2.48
C ARG A 318 -32.79 5.69 2.14
N THR A 319 -34.04 5.27 1.97
CA THR A 319 -34.41 3.90 1.59
C THR A 319 -35.38 3.92 0.42
N VAL A 320 -35.24 2.96 -0.50
CA VAL A 320 -36.21 2.75 -1.59
C VAL A 320 -37.05 1.53 -1.25
N ASP A 321 -38.37 1.65 -1.38
CA ASP A 321 -39.28 0.51 -1.27
C ASP A 321 -39.43 -0.27 -2.59
N ALA A 322 -40.17 -1.38 -2.57
CA ALA A 322 -40.37 -2.22 -3.75
C ALA A 322 -41.11 -1.50 -4.91
N ASP A 323 -41.83 -0.42 -4.60
CA ASP A 323 -42.55 0.41 -5.56
C ASP A 323 -41.69 1.55 -6.13
N GLY A 324 -40.42 1.64 -5.70
CA GLY A 324 -39.46 2.66 -6.16
C GLY A 324 -39.59 4.00 -5.45
N LYS A 325 -40.39 4.10 -4.38
CA LYS A 325 -40.58 5.34 -3.62
C LYS A 325 -39.47 5.49 -2.57
N VAL A 326 -38.86 6.67 -2.58
CA VAL A 326 -37.79 7.03 -1.65
C VAL A 326 -38.39 7.54 -0.34
N THR A 327 -37.99 6.92 0.77
CA THR A 327 -38.29 7.38 2.13
C THR A 327 -37.03 7.99 2.74
N ILE A 328 -37.15 9.19 3.30
CA ILE A 328 -36.05 9.92 3.94
C ILE A 328 -36.35 10.03 5.43
N VAL A 329 -35.45 9.49 6.26
CA VAL A 329 -35.54 9.54 7.72
C VAL A 329 -34.26 10.14 8.28
N ARG A 330 -34.35 11.14 9.16
CA ARG A 330 -33.19 11.63 9.91
C ARG A 330 -33.01 10.79 11.17
N GLN A 331 -31.82 10.22 11.39
CA GLN A 331 -31.54 9.44 12.58
C GLN A 331 -31.48 10.36 13.80
N SER A 332 -32.54 10.40 14.61
CA SER A 332 -32.48 11.12 15.89
C SER A 332 -31.32 10.55 16.72
N PRO A 333 -30.41 11.39 17.26
CA PRO A 333 -29.35 10.90 18.12
C PRO A 333 -30.01 10.20 19.31
N THR A 334 -29.83 8.89 19.42
CA THR A 334 -30.25 8.17 20.63
C THR A 334 -29.34 8.68 21.74
N PRO A 335 -29.85 9.33 22.79
CA PRO A 335 -28.98 9.73 23.89
C PRO A 335 -28.38 8.44 24.46
N LEU A 336 -27.04 8.38 24.52
CA LEU A 336 -26.33 7.40 25.30
C LEU A 336 -26.95 7.43 26.71
N ARG A 337 -27.66 6.37 27.09
CA ARG A 337 -28.16 6.21 28.46
C ARG A 337 -26.96 6.34 29.38
N GLY A 338 -26.91 7.43 30.12
CA GLY A 338 -25.94 7.64 31.17
C GLY A 338 -25.95 6.44 32.11
N VAL A 339 -24.77 5.89 32.35
CA VAL A 339 -24.53 5.02 33.51
C VAL A 339 -24.87 5.88 34.72
N GLY A 340 -26.02 5.59 35.34
CA GLY A 340 -26.63 6.42 36.37
C GLY A 340 -25.74 6.56 37.59
N GLN A 341 -25.48 7.81 37.95
CA GLN A 341 -25.30 8.20 39.34
C GLN A 341 -26.68 8.26 40.01
N ASP A 342 -26.73 7.60 41.17
CA ASP A 342 -27.60 7.82 42.32
C ASP A 342 -29.02 7.22 42.32
N GLY A 343 -29.16 6.15 43.14
CA GLY A 343 -29.71 6.36 44.48
C GLY A 343 -30.87 5.45 44.89
N PHE A 344 -30.63 4.53 45.84
CA PHE A 344 -31.55 4.09 46.90
C PHE A 344 -30.69 3.36 47.97
N GLY A 345 -30.72 3.62 49.28
CA GLY A 345 -31.66 4.44 50.03
C GLY A 345 -31.31 4.63 51.51
N ARG A 346 -32.31 5.23 52.17
CA ARG A 346 -32.54 5.57 53.59
C ARG A 346 -31.80 4.73 54.64
N GLY A 347 -31.32 5.45 55.66
CA GLY A 347 -30.56 4.91 56.78
C GLY A 347 -31.36 4.32 57.94
N TYR A 348 -30.59 3.87 58.93
CA TYR A 348 -30.94 3.70 60.33
C TYR A 348 -29.65 3.87 61.16
N GLU A 349 -29.78 4.57 62.28
CA GLU A 349 -28.77 4.71 63.34
C GLU A 349 -28.43 3.36 63.99
N VAL A 350 -27.25 3.24 64.60
CA VAL A 350 -27.01 2.80 66.00
C VAL A 350 -25.50 2.58 66.24
N GLY A 351 -24.97 3.18 67.32
CA GLY A 351 -23.99 2.53 68.21
C GLY A 351 -22.47 2.73 67.99
N ASN A 352 -21.88 3.63 68.77
CA ASN A 352 -20.46 3.67 69.19
C ASN A 352 -20.12 2.43 70.09
N PRO A 353 -18.87 2.12 70.60
CA PRO A 353 -17.61 2.90 70.61
C PRO A 353 -16.22 2.15 70.57
N ARG A 354 -15.13 2.95 70.44
CA ARG A 354 -13.77 2.88 71.08
C ARG A 354 -12.82 1.65 70.99
N GLN A 355 -11.57 1.90 70.53
CA GLN A 355 -10.24 1.78 71.21
C GLN A 355 -9.11 1.74 70.14
N GLU A 356 -8.12 2.67 70.13
CA GLU A 356 -6.76 2.58 70.73
C GLU A 356 -5.96 1.38 70.14
N GLU A 357 -4.74 1.48 69.56
CA GLU A 357 -3.54 2.23 69.95
C GLU A 357 -2.45 2.20 68.82
N GLU A 358 -1.62 3.24 68.84
CA GLU A 358 -0.20 3.44 68.44
C GLU A 358 0.66 2.44 67.62
N SER A 359 1.43 3.00 66.66
CA SER A 359 2.91 3.21 66.74
C SER A 359 3.53 3.35 65.32
N LYS A 360 3.97 4.57 64.93
CA LYS A 360 5.34 5.12 65.03
C LYS A 360 6.36 4.52 64.01
N LEU A 361 6.65 5.27 62.93
CA LEU A 361 7.86 6.11 62.78
C LEU A 361 8.20 6.36 61.30
N SER A 362 8.10 7.64 60.94
CA SER A 362 8.75 8.35 59.84
C SER A 362 10.23 8.67 60.21
N PRO A 363 11.08 9.28 59.35
CA PRO A 363 10.88 10.67 58.88
C PRO A 363 11.29 10.97 57.41
N THR A 364 10.40 11.73 56.75
CA THR A 364 10.59 13.03 56.08
C THR A 364 12.00 13.66 56.15
N MET A 365 12.48 14.43 55.16
CA MET A 365 12.10 15.85 54.99
C MET A 365 12.34 16.41 53.57
N THR A 366 11.35 17.20 53.15
CA THR A 366 11.31 18.34 52.22
C THR A 366 12.31 19.46 52.58
N VAL A 367 12.72 20.44 51.74
CA VAL A 367 11.98 21.61 51.18
C VAL A 367 13.00 22.45 50.37
N GLY A 368 12.57 23.20 49.35
CA GLY A 368 13.15 24.54 49.10
C GLY A 368 13.22 25.00 47.64
N GLY A 369 12.32 25.91 47.25
CA GLY A 369 12.52 26.79 46.08
C GLY A 369 12.85 28.21 46.52
N TRP A 370 13.47 29.01 45.64
CA TRP A 370 13.50 30.48 45.62
C TRP A 370 13.76 30.99 44.20
N ARG A 371 13.29 32.21 43.91
CA ARG A 371 13.03 32.81 42.59
C ARG A 371 14.20 33.60 41.99
N SER A 372 14.10 33.83 40.68
CA SER A 372 14.29 35.10 39.95
C SER A 372 15.63 35.85 39.98
N THR A 373 16.34 35.86 38.85
CA THR A 373 16.86 37.08 38.18
C THR A 373 17.04 36.79 36.68
N GLY A 374 16.53 37.67 35.81
CA GLY A 374 16.73 37.59 34.38
C GLY A 374 18.06 38.23 33.96
N ARG A 375 18.84 37.51 33.14
CA ARG A 375 19.76 38.02 32.10
C ARG A 375 20.43 36.83 31.39
N MET A 376 20.38 36.80 30.06
CA MET A 376 21.21 35.92 29.21
C MET A 376 22.50 36.64 28.84
N ILE A 377 23.60 35.89 28.66
CA ILE A 377 24.69 36.05 27.67
C ILE A 377 25.55 34.76 27.66
N PRO A 378 26.09 34.30 26.51
CA PRO A 378 26.62 32.94 26.29
C PRO A 378 28.15 32.88 26.37
N LEU A 379 28.73 31.65 26.37
CA LEU A 379 30.08 31.26 25.89
C LEU A 379 30.24 29.73 26.15
N ALA A 380 30.30 28.88 25.13
CA ALA A 380 31.44 28.47 24.30
C ALA A 380 31.99 27.09 24.74
N ALA A 381 31.82 26.10 23.86
CA ALA A 381 32.33 24.75 24.03
C ALA A 381 33.83 24.70 23.68
N VAL A 382 34.64 24.19 24.61
CA VAL A 382 36.04 23.84 24.38
C VAL A 382 36.09 22.40 23.85
N PRO A 383 36.84 22.12 22.77
CA PRO A 383 37.04 20.75 22.26
C PRO A 383 38.12 20.03 23.08
N GLU A 384 37.87 18.79 23.46
CA GLU A 384 38.91 17.89 23.99
C GLU A 384 39.80 17.34 22.85
N PRO A 385 41.08 17.01 23.14
CA PRO A 385 42.08 16.75 22.12
C PRO A 385 42.02 15.31 21.55
N ALA A 386 42.27 15.19 20.25
CA ALA A 386 42.33 13.94 19.51
C ALA A 386 43.41 13.00 20.07
N THR A 387 43.05 11.75 20.33
CA THR A 387 43.99 10.71 20.71
C THR A 387 44.81 10.26 19.50
N ARG A 388 46.05 9.84 19.75
CA ARG A 388 47.06 9.29 18.80
C ARG A 388 46.52 8.21 17.85
N GLU A 389 45.40 7.59 18.18
CA GLU A 389 44.71 6.57 17.38
C GLU A 389 43.98 7.17 16.17
N GLN A 390 43.41 8.38 16.30
CA GLN A 390 42.72 9.07 15.20
C GLN A 390 43.72 9.66 14.19
N GLU A 391 44.89 10.10 14.66
CA GLU A 391 45.99 10.55 13.79
C GLU A 391 46.59 9.38 12.98
N PHE A 392 46.71 8.20 13.60
CA PHE A 392 47.18 7.00 12.90
C PHE A 392 46.15 6.50 11.87
N GLU A 393 44.85 6.52 12.19
CA GLU A 393 43.78 6.16 11.23
C GLU A 393 43.75 7.11 10.03
N ARG A 394 43.89 8.42 10.26
CA ARG A 394 43.90 9.41 9.19
C ARG A 394 45.12 9.28 8.27
N LEU A 395 46.31 9.02 8.83
CA LEU A 395 47.54 8.82 8.04
C LEU A 395 47.52 7.50 7.26
N LEU A 396 46.78 6.49 7.74
CA LEU A 396 46.60 5.21 7.03
C LEU A 396 45.67 5.36 5.82
N ASP A 397 44.55 6.09 5.99
CA ASP A 397 43.60 6.36 4.90
C ASP A 397 44.21 7.29 3.84
N GLU A 398 45.00 8.29 4.24
CA GLU A 398 45.71 9.19 3.30
C GLU A 398 46.82 8.48 2.51
N SER A 399 47.40 7.38 3.03
CA SER A 399 48.40 6.58 2.32
C SER A 399 47.78 5.58 1.33
N LEU A 400 46.54 5.15 1.55
CA LEU A 400 45.83 4.22 0.65
C LEU A 400 45.13 4.94 -0.52
N ALA A 401 44.83 6.24 -0.37
CA ALA A 401 44.18 7.05 -1.41
C ALA A 401 45.15 7.67 -2.43
N ARG A 402 46.47 7.41 -2.33
CA ARG A 402 47.50 8.07 -3.16
C ARG A 402 48.02 7.27 -4.35
N SER A 403 47.57 6.05 -4.56
CA SER A 403 47.80 5.31 -5.79
C SER A 403 46.49 5.24 -6.55
N ASP A 404 46.17 6.28 -7.32
CA ASP A 404 45.41 6.20 -8.59
C ASP A 404 45.11 7.60 -9.13
N ARG A 405 46.06 8.10 -9.90
CA ARG A 405 45.79 9.02 -11.01
C ARG A 405 46.76 8.64 -12.12
N PHE A 406 46.29 7.92 -13.14
CA PHE A 406 46.52 8.22 -14.57
C PHE A 406 45.89 7.15 -15.48
N ASN A 407 45.23 7.65 -16.51
CA ASN A 407 44.80 7.07 -17.78
C ASN A 407 43.53 6.21 -17.88
N SER A 408 42.60 6.83 -18.61
CA SER A 408 41.46 6.30 -19.35
C SER A 408 41.85 5.53 -20.61
N ASP A 409 40.92 4.69 -21.05
CA ASP A 409 40.68 4.10 -22.37
C ASP A 409 41.10 2.63 -22.61
N LEU A 410 40.06 1.87 -23.02
CA LEU A 410 40.02 0.63 -23.82
C LEU A 410 40.04 -0.76 -23.11
N ALA A 411 39.01 -1.53 -23.50
CA ALA A 411 38.94 -2.99 -23.65
C ALA A 411 38.53 -3.87 -22.46
N VAL A 412 37.59 -4.75 -22.81
CA VAL A 412 37.13 -5.95 -22.09
C VAL A 412 38.31 -6.91 -21.85
N ASN A 413 38.35 -7.50 -20.63
CA ASN A 413 39.20 -8.61 -20.15
C ASN A 413 40.69 -8.33 -19.85
N ALA A 414 41.01 -8.00 -18.58
CA ALA A 414 42.16 -8.50 -17.81
C ALA A 414 42.17 -7.87 -16.40
N GLY A 415 42.37 -8.68 -15.35
CA GLY A 415 42.68 -8.16 -14.02
C GLY A 415 44.14 -7.71 -13.89
N PRO A 416 44.53 -6.98 -12.82
CA PRO A 416 45.80 -6.25 -12.74
C PRO A 416 47.07 -7.11 -12.74
N ASN A 417 46.95 -8.45 -12.63
CA ASN A 417 48.09 -9.39 -12.54
C ASN A 417 48.09 -10.51 -13.60
N GLY A 418 47.18 -10.52 -14.58
CA GLY A 418 47.23 -11.49 -15.69
C GLY A 418 46.99 -12.97 -15.31
N GLU A 419 46.31 -13.25 -14.20
CA GLU A 419 45.90 -14.62 -13.83
C GLU A 419 44.47 -14.93 -14.33
N ASP A 420 44.31 -16.10 -14.94
CA ASP A 420 43.10 -16.58 -15.60
C ASP A 420 41.91 -16.69 -14.62
N LEU A 421 40.75 -16.17 -15.04
CA LEU A 421 39.48 -16.51 -14.41
C LEU A 421 39.24 -18.02 -14.55
N PRO A 422 38.73 -18.71 -13.51
CA PRO A 422 38.13 -18.16 -12.29
C PRO A 422 39.09 -18.06 -11.09
N LEU A 423 38.84 -17.08 -10.23
CA LEU A 423 39.61 -16.80 -9.00
C LEU A 423 39.30 -17.81 -7.89
N HIS A 424 40.33 -18.40 -7.26
CA HIS A 424 40.21 -19.39 -6.20
C HIS A 424 40.28 -18.77 -4.80
N ILE A 425 39.19 -18.87 -4.02
CA ILE A 425 39.11 -18.28 -2.67
C ILE A 425 38.99 -19.37 -1.61
N TYR A 426 39.83 -19.27 -0.56
CA TYR A 426 39.73 -20.11 0.64
C TYR A 426 38.94 -19.39 1.76
N PRO A 427 37.74 -19.88 2.13
CA PRO A 427 36.95 -19.28 3.20
C PRO A 427 37.36 -19.78 4.58
N TYR A 428 37.65 -18.85 5.51
CA TYR A 428 38.06 -19.17 6.88
C TYR A 428 37.19 -18.50 7.93
N GLY A 429 36.34 -19.28 8.60
CA GLY A 429 35.42 -18.78 9.62
C GLY A 429 34.22 -17.99 9.08
N VAL A 430 33.95 -18.10 7.79
CA VAL A 430 32.82 -17.49 7.06
C VAL A 430 31.91 -18.63 6.59
N SER A 431 30.60 -18.42 6.56
CA SER A 431 29.67 -19.46 6.10
C SER A 431 29.86 -19.77 4.63
N ARG A 432 30.30 -21.00 4.32
CA ARG A 432 30.47 -21.49 2.95
C ARG A 432 29.17 -21.40 2.14
N HIS A 433 28.03 -21.69 2.78
CA HIS A 433 26.71 -21.61 2.13
C HIS A 433 26.39 -20.18 1.68
N GLN A 434 26.65 -19.17 2.53
CA GLN A 434 26.37 -17.77 2.21
C GLN A 434 27.30 -17.24 1.09
N LEU A 435 28.54 -17.73 1.06
CA LEU A 435 29.50 -17.46 -0.02
C LEU A 435 29.06 -18.09 -1.35
N GLU A 436 28.68 -19.37 -1.34
CA GLU A 436 28.20 -20.07 -2.55
C GLU A 436 26.93 -19.40 -3.12
N GLN A 437 26.00 -19.00 -2.25
CA GLN A 437 24.81 -18.24 -2.66
C GLN A 437 25.17 -16.90 -3.30
N ALA A 438 26.04 -16.11 -2.67
CA ALA A 438 26.45 -14.82 -3.21
C ALA A 438 27.14 -14.96 -4.58
N ILE A 439 28.04 -15.95 -4.73
CA ILE A 439 28.73 -16.24 -5.99
C ILE A 439 27.75 -16.67 -7.09
N GLN A 440 26.82 -17.58 -6.76
CA GLN A 440 25.87 -18.11 -7.74
C GLN A 440 24.89 -17.04 -8.24
N VAL A 441 24.32 -16.24 -7.33
CA VAL A 441 23.32 -15.22 -7.69
C VAL A 441 23.95 -14.07 -8.46
N LEU A 442 25.15 -13.65 -8.09
CA LEU A 442 25.88 -12.59 -8.80
C LEU A 442 26.63 -13.11 -10.04
N SER A 443 26.65 -14.42 -10.28
CA SER A 443 27.38 -15.06 -11.37
C SER A 443 28.86 -14.63 -11.42
N LEU A 444 29.49 -14.53 -10.25
CA LEU A 444 30.89 -14.10 -10.14
C LEU A 444 31.83 -15.23 -10.58
N PRO A 445 32.93 -14.92 -11.28
CA PRO A 445 33.92 -15.92 -11.72
C PRO A 445 34.86 -16.33 -10.57
N VAL A 446 34.28 -16.91 -9.50
CA VAL A 446 34.96 -17.28 -8.26
C VAL A 446 34.69 -18.75 -7.94
N VAL A 447 35.74 -19.49 -7.56
CA VAL A 447 35.66 -20.90 -7.12
C VAL A 447 36.13 -21.02 -5.67
N LEU A 448 35.35 -21.68 -4.81
CA LEU A 448 35.73 -21.89 -3.41
C LEU A 448 36.59 -23.15 -3.23
N THR A 449 37.82 -22.99 -2.76
CA THR A 449 38.75 -24.10 -2.52
C THR A 449 38.74 -24.55 -1.06
N LYS A 450 39.09 -25.83 -0.84
CA LYS A 450 39.22 -26.43 0.51
C LYS A 450 40.65 -26.41 1.02
N ASP A 451 41.61 -26.14 0.15
CA ASP A 451 43.04 -26.17 0.44
C ASP A 451 43.63 -24.76 0.28
N ILE A 452 44.43 -24.34 1.26
CA ILE A 452 45.10 -23.03 1.26
C ILE A 452 46.20 -22.99 0.19
N ASP A 453 46.74 -24.14 -0.21
CA ASP A 453 47.79 -24.26 -1.22
C ASP A 453 47.32 -23.91 -2.65
N SER A 454 46.03 -24.06 -2.93
CA SER A 454 45.43 -23.79 -4.24
C SER A 454 44.55 -22.54 -4.25
N ALA A 455 44.74 -21.64 -3.27
CA ALA A 455 43.94 -20.44 -3.12
C ALA A 455 44.73 -19.19 -3.52
N ASP A 456 44.11 -18.37 -4.37
CA ASP A 456 44.62 -17.07 -4.80
C ASP A 456 44.38 -16.00 -3.72
N ALA A 457 43.35 -16.19 -2.87
CA ALA A 457 43.06 -15.32 -1.74
C ALA A 457 42.39 -16.06 -0.56
N ILE A 458 42.65 -15.58 0.66
CA ILE A 458 41.99 -16.06 1.89
C ILE A 458 40.94 -15.04 2.34
N LEU A 459 39.69 -15.48 2.52
CA LEU A 459 38.60 -14.65 3.04
C LEU A 459 38.24 -15.05 4.47
N ALA A 460 38.47 -14.16 5.45
CA ALA A 460 38.33 -14.50 6.87
C ALA A 460 37.64 -13.42 7.71
N LEU A 461 36.97 -13.80 8.81
CA LEU A 461 36.44 -12.83 9.77
C LEU A 461 37.56 -12.11 10.54
N ARG A 462 37.42 -10.79 10.72
CA ARG A 462 38.40 -9.93 11.44
C ARG A 462 38.64 -10.40 12.87
N SER A 463 37.62 -10.93 13.54
CA SER A 463 37.73 -11.50 14.89
C SER A 463 38.67 -12.72 14.93
N HIS A 464 38.59 -13.60 13.92
CA HIS A 464 39.39 -14.83 13.87
C HIS A 464 40.82 -14.55 13.43
N VAL A 465 41.01 -13.61 12.50
CA VAL A 465 42.35 -13.15 12.10
C VAL A 465 43.07 -12.49 13.28
N LYS A 466 42.37 -11.71 14.12
CA LYS A 466 42.95 -11.09 15.33
C LYS A 466 43.40 -12.12 16.37
N ASN A 467 42.64 -13.19 16.57
CA ASN A 467 42.86 -14.14 17.66
C ASN A 467 43.77 -15.34 17.30
N GLN A 468 44.01 -15.64 16.02
CA GLN A 468 44.83 -16.78 15.60
C GLN A 468 46.07 -16.38 14.79
N SER A 469 47.25 -16.51 15.41
CA SER A 469 48.56 -16.21 14.80
C SER A 469 48.97 -17.21 13.71
N LYS A 470 48.46 -18.44 13.75
CA LYS A 470 48.80 -19.52 12.79
C LYS A 470 48.36 -19.20 11.36
N LEU A 471 47.15 -18.66 11.17
CA LEU A 471 46.63 -18.31 9.85
C LEU A 471 47.48 -17.21 9.18
N ARG A 472 47.89 -16.19 9.95
CA ARG A 472 48.77 -15.12 9.45
C ARG A 472 50.15 -15.65 9.09
N HIS A 473 50.67 -16.60 9.85
CA HIS A 473 51.97 -17.20 9.57
C HIS A 473 51.93 -18.05 8.31
N VAL A 474 50.89 -18.86 8.11
CA VAL A 474 50.68 -19.68 6.90
C VAL A 474 50.47 -18.80 5.66
N ALA A 475 49.64 -17.76 5.75
CA ALA A 475 49.43 -16.82 4.65
C ALA A 475 50.70 -16.06 4.29
N LYS A 476 51.48 -15.61 5.29
CA LYS A 476 52.76 -14.91 5.08
C LYS A 476 53.84 -15.82 4.50
N ALA A 477 53.88 -17.09 4.90
CA ALA A 477 54.82 -18.07 4.38
C ALA A 477 54.53 -18.46 2.92
N ARG A 478 53.26 -18.37 2.50
CA ARG A 478 52.80 -18.77 1.16
C ARG A 478 52.46 -17.60 0.23
N HIS A 479 52.70 -16.36 0.68
CA HIS A 479 52.41 -15.14 -0.06
C HIS A 479 50.94 -14.97 -0.52
N VAL A 480 49.98 -15.59 0.17
CA VAL A 480 48.55 -15.47 -0.15
C VAL A 480 47.93 -14.29 0.61
N PRO A 481 47.25 -13.33 -0.06
CA PRO A 481 46.62 -12.19 0.59
C PRO A 481 45.43 -12.63 1.48
N ILE A 482 45.30 -11.98 2.65
CA ILE A 482 44.15 -12.17 3.55
C ILE A 482 43.22 -10.97 3.44
N HIS A 483 41.98 -11.21 2.99
CA HIS A 483 40.89 -10.24 3.00
C HIS A 483 40.00 -10.47 4.23
N THR A 484 39.80 -9.42 5.03
CA THR A 484 39.05 -9.52 6.29
C THR A 484 37.63 -8.97 6.19
N LEU A 485 36.66 -9.73 6.68
CA LEU A 485 35.26 -9.34 6.85
C LEU A 485 34.98 -8.84 8.27
N LYS A 486 34.12 -7.82 8.45
CA LYS A 486 33.76 -7.31 9.78
C LYS A 486 32.75 -8.23 10.49
N SER A 487 31.79 -8.78 9.75
CA SER A 487 30.74 -9.70 10.19
C SER A 487 30.41 -10.72 9.08
N ASN A 488 29.80 -11.84 9.46
CA ASN A 488 29.39 -12.90 8.53
C ASN A 488 27.99 -12.60 7.96
N THR A 489 27.85 -11.49 7.24
CA THR A 489 26.60 -11.03 6.62
C THR A 489 26.74 -10.97 5.09
N ILE A 490 25.64 -11.25 4.37
CA ILE A 490 25.62 -11.24 2.89
C ILE A 490 26.12 -9.91 2.29
N PRO A 491 25.68 -8.72 2.76
CA PRO A 491 26.19 -7.42 2.29
C PRO A 491 27.72 -7.32 2.34
N GLN A 492 28.32 -7.75 3.44
CA GLN A 492 29.76 -7.64 3.64
C GLN A 492 30.55 -8.66 2.81
N ILE A 493 29.99 -9.87 2.62
CA ILE A 493 30.55 -10.88 1.73
C ILE A 493 30.56 -10.35 0.30
N ILE A 494 29.43 -9.87 -0.20
CA ILE A 494 29.29 -9.28 -1.55
C ILE A 494 30.28 -8.14 -1.76
N ARG A 495 30.33 -7.19 -0.82
CA ARG A 495 31.25 -6.05 -0.87
C ARG A 495 32.71 -6.48 -0.96
N THR A 496 33.09 -7.50 -0.19
CA THR A 496 34.47 -7.96 -0.17
C THR A 496 34.81 -8.74 -1.44
N LEU A 497 33.88 -9.53 -1.99
CA LEU A 497 34.05 -10.24 -3.25
C LEU A 497 34.17 -9.28 -4.45
N ARG A 498 33.31 -8.24 -4.53
CA ARG A 498 33.40 -7.21 -5.58
C ARG A 498 34.72 -6.44 -5.55
N ARG A 499 35.17 -6.06 -4.35
CA ARG A 499 36.48 -5.42 -4.16
C ARG A 499 37.64 -6.33 -4.58
N LEU A 500 37.50 -7.63 -4.41
CA LEU A 500 38.52 -8.60 -4.80
C LEU A 500 38.59 -8.79 -6.32
N LEU A 501 37.46 -8.64 -7.01
CA LEU A 501 37.34 -8.76 -8.47
C LEU A 501 37.51 -7.43 -9.23
N ASP A 502 37.90 -6.35 -8.54
CA ASP A 502 38.08 -5.01 -9.11
C ASP A 502 36.87 -4.49 -9.91
N MET A 503 35.66 -4.82 -9.44
CA MET A 503 34.41 -4.38 -10.05
C MET A 503 33.94 -3.05 -9.44
N ASP A 504 33.48 -2.12 -10.28
CA ASP A 504 32.85 -0.86 -9.86
C ASP A 504 31.72 -1.16 -8.84
N GLU A 505 31.80 -0.53 -7.66
CA GLU A 505 30.82 -0.69 -6.58
C GLU A 505 29.61 0.21 -6.88
N PRO A 506 28.44 -0.31 -7.29
CA PRO A 506 27.32 0.54 -7.62
C PRO A 506 26.76 1.20 -6.34
N VAL A 507 26.35 2.47 -6.44
CA VAL A 507 25.73 3.23 -5.34
C VAL A 507 24.36 2.64 -4.95
N VAL A 508 23.72 1.93 -5.87
CA VAL A 508 22.45 1.22 -5.70
C VAL A 508 22.69 -0.28 -5.97
N PRO A 509 22.25 -1.19 -5.08
CA PRO A 509 22.37 -2.63 -5.29
C PRO A 509 21.65 -3.08 -6.57
N ASP A 510 22.21 -4.08 -7.25
CA ASP A 510 21.55 -4.71 -8.40
C ASP A 510 20.32 -5.53 -7.94
N GLU A 511 19.28 -5.65 -8.77
CA GLU A 511 18.07 -6.45 -8.47
C GLU A 511 18.43 -7.90 -8.12
N ARG A 512 19.52 -8.41 -8.71
CA ARG A 512 20.08 -9.73 -8.41
C ARG A 512 20.58 -9.83 -6.96
N GLU A 513 21.15 -8.77 -6.39
CA GLU A 513 21.60 -8.74 -4.99
C GLU A 513 20.44 -8.70 -4.02
N LEU A 514 19.38 -7.97 -4.39
CA LEU A 514 18.15 -7.88 -3.60
C LEU A 514 17.47 -9.25 -3.47
N SER A 515 17.60 -10.12 -4.49
CA SER A 515 17.08 -11.49 -4.45
C SER A 515 17.73 -12.39 -3.39
N LEU A 516 18.94 -12.06 -2.91
CA LEU A 516 19.62 -12.81 -1.83
C LEU A 516 18.98 -12.59 -0.45
N PHE A 517 18.21 -11.51 -0.27
CA PHE A 517 17.51 -11.21 0.99
C PHE A 517 16.10 -11.84 1.06
N ILE A 518 15.57 -12.31 -0.07
CA ILE A 518 14.16 -12.67 -0.28
C ILE A 518 13.90 -14.19 -0.16
N GLN A 519 14.94 -15.02 -0.25
CA GLN A 519 14.76 -16.47 -0.32
C GLN A 519 14.38 -17.07 1.05
N ASN A 520 13.06 -17.25 1.24
CA ASN A 520 12.32 -17.97 2.30
C ASN A 520 11.54 -17.12 3.31
N GLY A 521 11.24 -15.86 3.00
CA GLY A 521 10.41 -15.03 3.88
C GLY A 521 8.91 -15.33 3.78
N SER A 522 8.18 -15.17 4.89
CA SER A 522 6.71 -15.01 4.85
C SER A 522 6.34 -13.73 4.09
N GLU A 523 5.13 -13.61 3.55
CA GLU A 523 4.66 -12.39 2.85
C GLU A 523 4.93 -11.10 3.66
N ASP A 524 4.72 -11.13 4.98
CA ASP A 524 5.03 -10.02 5.90
C ASP A 524 6.51 -9.59 5.93
N GLU A 525 7.43 -10.53 5.69
CA GLU A 525 8.87 -10.26 5.65
C GLU A 525 9.29 -9.62 4.32
N LEU A 526 8.63 -10.02 3.22
CA LEU A 526 8.84 -9.45 1.90
C LEU A 526 8.33 -8.01 1.83
N ASP A 527 7.10 -7.79 2.31
CA ASP A 527 6.49 -6.46 2.35
C ASP A 527 7.34 -5.47 3.16
N ALA A 528 7.88 -5.92 4.30
CA ALA A 528 8.69 -5.09 5.17
C ALA A 528 10.08 -4.77 4.60
N LEU A 529 10.67 -5.68 3.80
CA LEU A 529 11.93 -5.43 3.10
C LEU A 529 11.72 -4.50 1.90
N GLU A 530 10.64 -4.68 1.16
CA GLU A 530 10.26 -3.80 0.05
C GLU A 530 9.97 -2.38 0.54
N GLU A 531 9.28 -2.25 1.68
CA GLU A 531 9.05 -0.97 2.36
C GLU A 531 10.38 -0.25 2.69
N ALA A 532 11.34 -0.96 3.28
CA ALA A 532 12.66 -0.41 3.60
C ALA A 532 13.45 -0.02 2.33
N ARG A 533 13.35 -0.83 1.26
CA ARG A 533 13.99 -0.56 -0.04
C ARG A 533 13.46 0.73 -0.67
N LEU A 534 12.13 0.86 -0.76
CA LEU A 534 11.47 2.04 -1.32
C LEU A 534 11.77 3.29 -0.50
N ALA A 535 11.78 3.18 0.84
CA ALA A 535 12.15 4.29 1.72
C ALA A 535 13.57 4.79 1.43
N VAL A 536 14.53 3.87 1.25
CA VAL A 536 15.91 4.23 0.93
C VAL A 536 16.04 4.85 -0.46
N GLU A 537 15.52 4.19 -1.48
CA GLU A 537 15.71 4.59 -2.88
C GLU A 537 14.93 5.84 -3.28
N GLN A 538 13.75 6.07 -2.71
CA GLN A 538 12.87 7.19 -3.12
C GLN A 538 12.96 8.41 -2.20
N ILE A 539 13.37 8.21 -0.94
CA ILE A 539 13.32 9.26 0.08
C ILE A 539 14.70 9.52 0.66
N VAL A 540 15.34 8.54 1.29
CA VAL A 540 16.56 8.79 2.07
C VAL A 540 17.72 9.22 1.17
N ILE A 541 17.95 8.52 0.04
CA ILE A 541 19.03 8.87 -0.89
C ILE A 541 18.70 10.13 -1.73
N PRO A 542 17.53 10.24 -2.39
CA PRO A 542 17.27 11.38 -3.28
C PRO A 542 16.91 12.67 -2.54
N LYS A 543 16.20 12.58 -1.41
CA LYS A 543 15.70 13.76 -0.67
C LYS A 543 16.55 14.11 0.56
N GLY A 544 17.46 13.22 0.98
CA GLY A 544 18.33 13.45 2.13
C GLY A 544 17.56 13.58 3.46
N GLN A 545 16.41 12.93 3.58
CA GLN A 545 15.53 13.03 4.75
C GLN A 545 15.49 11.72 5.54
N PRO A 546 15.46 11.76 6.88
CA PRO A 546 15.27 10.57 7.69
C PRO A 546 13.85 10.04 7.55
N VAL A 547 13.69 8.72 7.52
CA VAL A 547 12.39 8.04 7.33
C VAL A 547 12.14 7.05 8.45
N GLU A 548 10.93 7.03 8.98
CA GLU A 548 10.46 5.98 9.89
C GLU A 548 9.61 4.97 9.14
N LEU A 549 9.95 3.69 9.26
CA LEU A 549 9.18 2.57 8.72
C LEU A 549 8.03 2.20 9.67
N LEU A 550 7.14 1.33 9.22
CA LEU A 550 6.05 0.77 10.02
C LEU A 550 6.59 -0.06 11.20
N PRO A 551 5.84 -0.15 12.31
CA PRO A 551 6.15 -1.07 13.41
C PRO A 551 6.14 -2.52 12.95
N ARG A 552 7.22 -3.24 13.25
CA ARG A 552 7.39 -4.65 12.86
C ARG A 552 8.05 -5.46 13.98
N SER A 553 7.92 -6.78 13.89
CA SER A 553 8.56 -7.72 14.82
C SER A 553 10.09 -7.55 14.84
N ALA A 554 10.74 -7.97 15.93
CA ALA A 554 12.19 -7.85 16.07
C ALA A 554 12.97 -8.59 14.95
N LYS A 555 12.43 -9.70 14.45
CA LYS A 555 13.02 -10.47 13.33
C LYS A 555 13.04 -9.65 12.05
N VAL A 556 11.90 -9.03 11.69
CA VAL A 556 11.74 -8.19 10.51
C VAL A 556 12.61 -6.94 10.58
N ARG A 557 12.62 -6.24 11.74
CA ARG A 557 13.44 -5.05 11.94
C ARG A 557 14.93 -5.32 11.78
N LYS A 558 15.40 -6.52 12.17
CA LYS A 558 16.79 -6.93 11.96
C LYS A 558 17.12 -7.04 10.47
N MET A 559 16.23 -7.63 9.67
CA MET A 559 16.43 -7.75 8.22
C MET A 559 16.40 -6.38 7.52
N GLN A 560 15.50 -5.48 7.96
CA GLN A 560 15.47 -4.09 7.49
C GLN A 560 16.79 -3.36 7.84
N HIS A 561 17.36 -3.59 9.02
CA HIS A 561 18.67 -3.06 9.40
C HIS A 561 19.80 -3.53 8.47
N GLU A 562 19.81 -4.83 8.17
CA GLU A 562 20.80 -5.45 7.28
C GLU A 562 20.69 -4.90 5.84
N LEU A 563 19.47 -4.66 5.35
CA LEU A 563 19.24 -4.02 4.06
C LEU A 563 19.76 -2.57 4.06
N VAL A 564 19.45 -1.79 5.11
CA VAL A 564 19.88 -0.38 5.20
C VAL A 564 21.40 -0.25 5.30
N GLU A 565 22.07 -1.17 6.01
CA GLU A 565 23.53 -1.25 6.06
C GLU A 565 24.13 -1.51 4.67
N HIS A 566 23.45 -2.29 3.82
CA HIS A 566 23.87 -2.53 2.43
C HIS A 566 23.91 -1.25 1.60
N TYR A 567 22.94 -0.35 1.80
CA TYR A 567 22.93 1.00 1.20
C TYR A 567 23.88 1.99 1.88
N ARG A 568 24.68 1.56 2.87
CA ARG A 568 25.63 2.39 3.65
C ARG A 568 24.97 3.50 4.47
N LEU A 569 23.70 3.32 4.82
CA LEU A 569 22.94 4.28 5.61
C LEU A 569 22.93 3.85 7.09
N LYS A 570 22.75 4.83 7.98
CA LYS A 570 22.57 4.54 9.42
C LYS A 570 21.09 4.30 9.70
N SER A 571 20.79 3.41 10.63
CA SER A 571 19.43 3.27 11.14
C SER A 571 19.41 2.98 12.64
N ASP A 572 18.29 3.31 13.28
CA ASP A 572 18.04 3.06 14.71
C ASP A 572 16.62 2.53 14.92
N SER A 573 16.43 1.65 15.90
CA SER A 573 15.09 1.18 16.29
C SER A 573 14.47 2.05 17.39
N PHE A 574 13.33 2.70 17.11
CA PHE A 574 12.62 3.60 18.01
C PHE A 574 11.26 3.03 18.47
N GLY A 575 10.89 3.33 19.73
CA GLY A 575 9.61 2.95 20.35
C GLY A 575 9.65 1.68 21.22
N ASP A 576 8.50 1.36 21.82
CA ASP A 576 8.29 0.18 22.67
C ASP A 576 7.46 -0.89 21.94
N GLU A 577 7.66 -2.17 22.27
CA GLU A 577 6.85 -3.27 21.70
C GLU A 577 5.39 -3.15 22.13
N PRO A 578 4.40 -3.37 21.23
CA PRO A 578 4.51 -3.89 19.86
C PRO A 578 4.75 -2.82 18.77
N ASN A 579 4.75 -1.53 19.11
CA ASN A 579 4.82 -0.41 18.16
C ASN A 579 6.25 0.04 17.82
N ARG A 580 7.23 -0.83 18.04
CA ARG A 580 8.64 -0.54 17.80
C ARG A 580 8.96 -0.64 16.31
N ARG A 581 9.64 0.38 15.79
CA ARG A 581 9.87 0.59 14.35
C ARG A 581 11.29 1.04 14.03
N LEU A 582 11.69 0.96 12.76
CA LEU A 582 13.02 1.35 12.32
C LEU A 582 13.01 2.76 11.73
N ARG A 583 13.96 3.61 12.15
CA ARG A 583 14.23 4.92 11.54
C ARG A 583 15.55 4.86 10.78
N ILE A 584 15.53 5.27 9.52
CA ILE A 584 16.69 5.33 8.62
C ILE A 584 17.14 6.79 8.51
N TYR A 585 18.44 7.03 8.54
CA TYR A 585 19.04 8.35 8.41
C TYR A 585 19.82 8.47 7.10
N PRO A 586 19.83 9.67 6.48
CA PRO A 586 20.70 9.96 5.34
C PRO A 586 22.18 9.84 5.71
N ALA A 587 23.02 9.53 4.72
CA ALA A 587 24.47 9.30 4.87
C ALA A 587 25.24 10.55 5.32
#